data_AF-A0AA97JSP0-F1
#
_entry.id   AF-A0AA97JSP0-F1
#
_cell.length_a   1.000
_cell.length_b   1.000
_cell.length_c   1.000
_cell.angle_alpha   90.00
_cell.angle_beta   90.00
_cell.angle_gamma   90.00
#
_symmetry.space_group_name_H-M   'P 1'
#
loop_
_entity.id
_entity.type
_entity.pdbx_description
1 polymer ?
#
loop_
_entity_poly.entity_id
_entity_poly.type
_entity_poly.pdbx_seq_one_letter_code
_entity_poly.pdbx_strand_id
1 'polypeptide(L)'
;MQNFAFISVEIHFICFSPVFQPVKIILKILFSLTTHYFRAEDAGERSLCVTFGFFFFVKAMAILIVTENYLEFGLESGFSNFSESAVQFFEKQGLESRGPVSKLTFKFFLAVLCSLIGAFLTFPGLRLAQMHLDALSLAPKKITQTLLHINFLSPLLMVLLWVKPITKDYIMTPPLGKETVPLMSEATFDTLRLWIIIVLCALRLAMMRNHLQAYLNLAQKCVDQMKKEVGRISTVELQKMVARVFYYLCVIALQYVAPLVMLLHMTLLLKTLGNYSWGIYPDSASDCLAENSPLSKSVNSEPSSDDGKMKLTVLELTMALGSLKNIFTPLLFRGLLSFLTWWIAACLFSTSLFGLFYHQYLTAA
;
A
#
# COMPACT_ATOMS: atom_id res chain seq x y z
N MET A 1 -4.85 -20.43 22.56
CA MET A 1 -6.08 -20.02 21.85
C MET A 1 -6.47 -18.57 22.11
N GLN A 2 -6.36 -18.04 23.34
CA GLN A 2 -6.66 -16.61 23.64
C GLN A 2 -5.83 -15.58 22.86
N ASN A 3 -4.51 -15.80 22.66
CA ASN A 3 -3.69 -14.90 21.83
C ASN A 3 -4.14 -14.86 20.35
N PHE A 4 -4.72 -15.96 19.83
CA PHE A 4 -5.28 -15.98 18.47
C PHE A 4 -6.63 -15.24 18.39
N ALA A 5 -7.44 -15.30 19.46
CA ALA A 5 -8.69 -14.55 19.54
C ALA A 5 -8.44 -13.03 19.60
N PHE A 6 -7.40 -12.59 20.32
CA PHE A 6 -7.03 -11.18 20.39
C PHE A 6 -6.53 -10.64 19.04
N ILE A 7 -5.64 -11.38 18.36
CA ILE A 7 -5.21 -11.05 16.98
C ILE A 7 -6.41 -11.05 16.01
N SER A 8 -7.35 -11.96 16.17
CA SER A 8 -8.56 -12.00 15.32
C SER A 8 -9.48 -10.80 15.56
N VAL A 9 -9.58 -10.30 16.80
CA VAL A 9 -10.33 -9.09 17.15
C VAL A 9 -9.60 -7.84 16.67
N GLU A 10 -8.26 -7.79 16.74
CA GLU A 10 -7.44 -6.71 16.17
C GLU A 10 -7.60 -6.60 14.65
N ILE A 11 -7.57 -7.73 13.94
CA ILE A 11 -7.82 -7.77 12.48
C ILE A 11 -9.24 -7.31 12.20
N HIS A 12 -10.23 -7.67 13.04
CA HIS A 12 -11.61 -7.25 12.89
C HIS A 12 -11.80 -5.74 13.16
N PHE A 13 -11.06 -5.15 14.11
CA PHE A 13 -11.11 -3.72 14.46
C PHE A 13 -10.45 -2.83 13.40
N ILE A 14 -9.24 -3.21 12.93
CA ILE A 14 -8.62 -2.57 11.77
C ILE A 14 -9.52 -2.76 10.53
N CYS A 15 -10.22 -3.89 10.45
CA CYS A 15 -11.22 -4.12 9.42
C CYS A 15 -12.46 -3.21 9.52
N PHE A 16 -12.94 -2.87 10.70
CA PHE A 16 -14.21 -2.15 10.83
C PHE A 16 -14.08 -0.63 10.85
N SER A 17 -12.86 -0.10 10.97
CA SER A 17 -12.65 1.34 10.90
C SER A 17 -12.91 1.87 9.48
N PRO A 18 -13.79 2.89 9.32
CA PRO A 18 -14.16 3.45 8.01
C PRO A 18 -12.96 3.98 7.23
N VAL A 19 -11.88 4.34 7.92
CA VAL A 19 -10.65 4.86 7.32
C VAL A 19 -9.89 3.80 6.53
N PHE A 20 -10.03 2.50 6.84
CA PHE A 20 -9.38 1.42 6.08
C PHE A 20 -10.24 0.84 4.96
N GLN A 21 -11.51 1.27 4.85
CA GLN A 21 -12.47 0.74 3.87
C GLN A 21 -11.97 0.83 2.41
N PRO A 22 -11.35 1.94 1.96
CA PRO A 22 -10.86 2.03 0.58
C PRO A 22 -9.78 0.98 0.26
N VAL A 23 -8.87 0.71 1.19
CA VAL A 23 -7.82 -0.31 1.03
C VAL A 23 -8.45 -1.69 0.83
N LYS A 24 -9.49 -2.03 1.59
CA LYS A 24 -10.18 -3.32 1.46
C LYS A 24 -10.89 -3.47 0.13
N ILE A 25 -11.57 -2.41 -0.33
CA ILE A 25 -12.24 -2.42 -1.62
C ILE A 25 -11.21 -2.70 -2.73
N ILE A 26 -10.07 -2.04 -2.67
CA ILE A 26 -8.98 -2.25 -3.63
C ILE A 26 -8.40 -3.67 -3.52
N LEU A 27 -8.16 -4.16 -2.32
CA LEU A 27 -7.66 -5.52 -2.11
C LEU A 27 -8.65 -6.58 -2.62
N LYS A 28 -9.96 -6.36 -2.41
CA LYS A 28 -11.02 -7.21 -2.94
C LYS A 28 -11.04 -7.19 -4.47
N ILE A 29 -10.87 -6.02 -5.08
CA ILE A 29 -10.76 -5.88 -6.54
C ILE A 29 -9.55 -6.66 -7.06
N LEU A 30 -8.37 -6.45 -6.46
CA LEU A 30 -7.15 -7.15 -6.85
C LEU A 30 -7.28 -8.67 -6.66
N PHE A 31 -7.85 -9.12 -5.55
CA PHE A 31 -8.13 -10.53 -5.31
C PHE A 31 -9.10 -11.11 -6.34
N SER A 32 -10.16 -10.39 -6.70
CA SER A 32 -11.10 -10.81 -7.73
C SER A 32 -10.42 -10.92 -9.09
N LEU A 33 -9.53 -9.99 -9.42
CA LEU A 33 -8.73 -10.01 -10.64
C LEU A 33 -7.78 -11.20 -10.66
N THR A 34 -7.01 -11.40 -9.59
CA THR A 34 -6.13 -12.56 -9.42
C THR A 34 -6.91 -13.86 -9.52
N THR A 35 -8.07 -13.98 -8.89
CA THR A 35 -8.93 -15.18 -8.97
C THR A 35 -9.38 -15.45 -10.41
N HIS A 36 -9.67 -14.41 -11.19
CA HIS A 36 -10.01 -14.58 -12.60
C HIS A 36 -8.83 -15.15 -13.41
N TYR A 37 -7.60 -14.67 -13.20
CA TYR A 37 -6.40 -15.25 -13.81
C TYR A 37 -6.16 -16.69 -13.34
N PHE A 38 -6.44 -16.99 -12.07
CA PHE A 38 -6.34 -18.36 -11.56
C PHE A 38 -7.38 -19.31 -12.15
N ARG A 39 -8.51 -18.78 -12.64
CA ARG A 39 -9.56 -19.58 -13.31
C ARG A 39 -9.31 -19.74 -14.81
N ALA A 40 -8.50 -18.88 -15.43
CA ALA A 40 -8.11 -19.05 -16.82
C ALA A 40 -7.38 -20.40 -17.00
N GLU A 41 -7.57 -21.04 -18.15
CA GLU A 41 -7.04 -22.39 -18.45
C GLU A 41 -5.51 -22.42 -18.59
N ASP A 42 -4.86 -21.26 -18.65
CA ASP A 42 -3.42 -21.14 -18.79
C ASP A 42 -2.69 -21.46 -17.47
N ALA A 43 -2.17 -22.68 -17.37
CA ALA A 43 -1.37 -23.14 -16.23
C ALA A 43 -0.17 -22.22 -15.92
N GLY A 44 0.33 -21.48 -16.92
CA GLY A 44 1.42 -20.52 -16.78
C GLY A 44 1.09 -19.30 -15.90
N GLU A 45 -0.13 -18.75 -15.97
CA GLU A 45 -0.50 -17.58 -15.17
C GLU A 45 -0.60 -17.94 -13.67
N ARG A 46 -1.10 -19.14 -13.37
CA ARG A 46 -1.22 -19.68 -12.02
C ARG A 46 0.15 -19.88 -11.39
N SER A 47 1.06 -20.53 -12.13
CA SER A 47 2.42 -20.79 -11.65
C SER A 47 3.18 -19.48 -11.44
N LEU A 48 3.04 -18.51 -12.35
CA LEU A 48 3.65 -17.18 -12.24
C LEU A 48 3.23 -16.47 -10.95
N CYS A 49 1.94 -16.43 -10.65
CA CYS A 49 1.45 -15.77 -9.43
C CYS A 49 1.96 -16.45 -8.15
N VAL A 50 2.02 -17.78 -8.11
CA VAL A 50 2.56 -18.54 -6.96
C VAL A 50 4.05 -18.29 -6.79
N THR A 51 4.82 -18.33 -7.88
CA THR A 51 6.27 -18.05 -7.87
C THR A 51 6.56 -16.64 -7.38
N PHE A 52 5.84 -15.63 -7.87
CA PHE A 52 6.00 -14.26 -7.39
C PHE A 52 5.56 -14.09 -5.93
N GLY A 53 4.50 -14.76 -5.49
CA GLY A 53 4.10 -14.78 -4.09
C GLY A 53 5.22 -15.29 -3.17
N PHE A 54 5.86 -16.42 -3.54
CA PHE A 54 7.01 -16.95 -2.82
C PHE A 54 8.23 -16.03 -2.88
N PHE A 55 8.53 -15.47 -4.06
CA PHE A 55 9.60 -14.48 -4.22
C PHE A 55 9.40 -13.27 -3.29
N PHE A 56 8.19 -12.72 -3.23
CA PHE A 56 7.86 -11.62 -2.35
C PHE A 56 7.89 -12.00 -0.87
N PHE A 57 7.55 -13.24 -0.52
CA PHE A 57 7.71 -13.75 0.84
C PHE A 57 9.18 -13.74 1.28
N VAL A 58 10.08 -14.32 0.47
CA VAL A 58 11.52 -14.36 0.77
C VAL A 58 12.09 -12.94 0.83
N LYS A 59 11.73 -12.09 -0.13
CA LYS A 59 12.12 -10.67 -0.15
C LYS A 59 11.64 -9.93 1.11
N ALA A 60 10.40 -10.15 1.55
CA ALA A 60 9.84 -9.53 2.74
C ALA A 60 10.59 -9.97 4.01
N MET A 61 10.86 -11.28 4.14
CA MET A 61 11.64 -11.82 5.25
C MET A 61 13.04 -11.20 5.32
N ALA A 62 13.76 -11.15 4.19
CA ALA A 62 15.09 -10.54 4.14
C ALA A 62 15.06 -9.06 4.56
N ILE A 63 14.11 -8.29 4.04
CA ILE A 63 13.99 -6.86 4.38
C ILE A 63 13.62 -6.68 5.85
N LEU A 64 12.64 -7.42 6.39
CA LEU A 64 12.21 -7.29 7.79
C LEU A 64 13.32 -7.65 8.79
N ILE A 65 14.32 -8.43 8.37
CA ILE A 65 15.53 -8.73 9.15
C ILE A 65 16.55 -7.59 9.05
N VAL A 66 16.77 -7.02 7.86
CA VAL A 66 17.83 -6.01 7.59
C VAL A 66 17.41 -4.57 7.95
N THR A 67 16.10 -4.31 8.02
CA THR A 67 15.48 -2.98 8.01
C THR A 67 16.06 -1.97 9.01
N GLU A 68 16.37 -2.35 10.24
CA GLU A 68 16.60 -1.37 11.32
C GLU A 68 17.85 -0.51 11.12
N ASN A 69 18.90 -1.04 10.48
CA ASN A 69 20.16 -0.32 10.29
C ASN A 69 20.17 0.55 9.02
N TYR A 70 19.36 0.22 8.02
CA TYR A 70 19.40 0.85 6.69
C TYR A 70 18.12 1.57 6.26
N LEU A 71 16.97 1.26 6.86
CA LEU A 71 15.66 1.80 6.48
C LEU A 71 14.98 2.51 7.66
N GLU A 72 14.41 3.69 7.42
CA GLU A 72 13.75 4.51 8.44
C GLU A 72 12.24 4.26 8.52
N PHE A 73 11.83 3.05 8.89
CA PHE A 73 10.41 2.78 9.11
C PHE A 73 9.98 3.06 10.55
N GLY A 74 10.82 2.75 11.56
CA GLY A 74 10.40 2.80 12.97
C GLY A 74 9.48 1.63 13.36
N LEU A 75 9.58 0.50 12.65
CA LEU A 75 8.73 -0.67 12.87
C LEU A 75 9.01 -1.34 14.23
N GLU A 76 10.27 -1.47 14.62
CA GLU A 76 10.68 -2.14 15.86
C GLU A 76 10.37 -1.29 17.10
N SER A 77 10.56 0.03 17.01
CA SER A 77 10.17 0.97 18.06
C SER A 77 8.66 1.02 18.23
N GLY A 78 7.90 1.05 17.12
CA GLY A 78 6.44 0.95 17.12
C GLY A 78 5.95 -0.36 17.73
N PHE A 79 6.56 -1.49 17.37
CA PHE A 79 6.23 -2.80 17.93
C PHE A 79 6.57 -2.91 19.43
N SER A 80 7.73 -2.41 19.84
CA SER A 80 8.14 -2.45 21.26
C SER A 80 7.21 -1.60 22.12
N ASN A 81 6.82 -0.42 21.64
CA ASN A 81 5.86 0.45 22.33
C ASN A 81 4.45 -0.14 22.39
N PHE A 82 4.00 -0.80 21.31
CA PHE A 82 2.76 -1.57 21.31
C PHE A 82 2.80 -2.75 22.31
N SER A 83 3.90 -3.50 22.30
CA SER A 83 4.13 -4.63 23.19
C SER A 83 4.08 -4.21 24.66
N GLU A 84 4.72 -3.10 25.00
CA GLU A 84 4.68 -2.51 26.34
C GLU A 84 3.26 -2.04 26.72
N SER A 85 2.59 -1.33 25.81
CA SER A 85 1.21 -0.87 26.02
C SER A 85 0.23 -2.03 26.19
N ALA A 86 0.45 -3.13 25.48
CA ALA A 86 -0.34 -4.36 25.59
C ALA A 86 -0.13 -5.05 26.93
N VAL A 87 1.11 -5.15 27.42
CA VAL A 87 1.42 -5.70 28.76
C VAL A 87 0.70 -4.90 29.84
N GLN A 88 0.83 -3.57 29.83
CA GLN A 88 0.16 -2.70 30.79
C GLN A 88 -1.38 -2.83 30.74
N PHE A 89 -1.94 -3.12 29.56
CA PHE A 89 -3.37 -3.37 29.41
C PHE A 89 -3.79 -4.72 30.01
N PHE A 90 -3.03 -5.78 29.74
CA PHE A 90 -3.33 -7.12 30.28
C PHE A 90 -3.18 -7.18 31.81
N GLU A 91 -2.19 -6.50 32.36
CA GLU A 91 -2.02 -6.35 33.82
C GLU A 91 -3.23 -5.66 34.45
N LYS A 92 -3.75 -4.59 33.82
CA LYS A 92 -4.97 -3.90 34.29
C LYS A 92 -6.22 -4.77 34.21
N GLN A 93 -6.24 -5.79 33.35
CA GLN A 93 -7.34 -6.75 33.23
C GLN A 93 -7.18 -7.99 34.12
N GLY A 94 -6.12 -8.07 34.94
CA GLY A 94 -5.89 -9.17 35.87
C GLY A 94 -5.55 -10.51 35.21
N LEU A 95 -5.12 -10.49 33.94
CA LEU A 95 -4.67 -11.68 33.23
C LEU A 95 -3.16 -11.86 33.43
N GLU A 96 -2.73 -12.95 34.09
CA GLU A 96 -1.32 -13.35 34.14
C GLU A 96 -0.86 -13.79 32.74
N SER A 97 -0.39 -12.84 31.94
CA SER A 97 -0.07 -13.11 30.54
C SER A 97 1.34 -13.68 30.40
N ARG A 98 1.46 -14.89 29.82
CA ARG A 98 2.60 -15.22 28.94
C ARG A 98 2.74 -14.04 27.97
N GLY A 99 3.92 -13.42 27.93
CA GLY A 99 4.14 -12.12 27.29
C GLY A 99 3.59 -11.97 25.86
N PRO A 100 3.50 -10.71 25.36
CA PRO A 100 2.99 -10.38 24.04
C PRO A 100 3.72 -11.16 22.93
N VAL A 101 3.06 -11.27 21.77
CA VAL A 101 3.52 -11.95 20.55
C VAL A 101 5.04 -11.74 20.34
N SER A 102 5.80 -12.79 20.05
CA SER A 102 7.25 -12.63 19.79
C SER A 102 7.49 -11.70 18.59
N LYS A 103 8.55 -10.87 18.65
CA LYS A 103 9.02 -10.02 17.54
C LYS A 103 9.11 -10.78 16.22
N LEU A 104 9.59 -12.03 16.28
CA LEU A 104 9.71 -12.91 15.12
C LEU A 104 8.34 -13.29 14.56
N THR A 105 7.37 -13.59 15.43
CA THR A 105 6.00 -13.92 15.03
C THR A 105 5.32 -12.73 14.37
N PHE A 106 5.51 -11.51 14.89
CA PHE A 106 5.02 -10.28 14.26
C PHE A 106 5.63 -10.08 12.86
N LYS A 107 6.96 -10.18 12.74
CA LYS A 107 7.67 -10.07 11.45
C LYS A 107 7.22 -11.16 10.47
N PHE A 108 6.96 -12.38 10.94
CA PHE A 108 6.45 -13.47 10.10
C PHE A 108 5.04 -13.18 9.55
N PHE A 109 4.08 -12.77 10.40
CA PHE A 109 2.74 -12.41 9.92
C PHE A 109 2.78 -11.24 8.94
N LEU A 110 3.63 -10.25 9.22
CA LEU A 110 3.84 -9.13 8.32
C LEU A 110 4.45 -9.58 6.98
N ALA A 111 5.39 -10.54 6.98
CA ALA A 111 5.95 -11.11 5.77
C ALA A 111 4.90 -11.87 4.93
N VAL A 112 3.99 -12.61 5.58
CA VAL A 112 2.87 -13.27 4.89
C VAL A 112 1.94 -12.24 4.25
N LEU A 113 1.58 -11.16 4.97
CA LEU A 113 0.79 -10.06 4.41
C LEU A 113 1.50 -9.42 3.20
N CYS A 114 2.80 -9.19 3.31
CA CYS A 114 3.63 -8.65 2.24
C CYS A 114 3.69 -9.56 1.01
N SER A 115 3.77 -10.87 1.21
CA SER A 115 3.70 -11.88 0.15
C SER A 115 2.37 -11.82 -0.60
N LEU A 116 1.25 -11.74 0.13
CA LEU A 116 -0.09 -11.62 -0.47
C LEU A 116 -0.25 -10.34 -1.27
N ILE A 117 0.17 -9.19 -0.72
CA ILE A 117 0.18 -7.90 -1.43
C ILE A 117 1.05 -7.99 -2.69
N GLY A 118 2.24 -8.58 -2.59
CA GLY A 118 3.14 -8.77 -3.72
C GLY A 118 2.56 -9.65 -4.82
N ALA A 119 1.91 -10.77 -4.46
CA ALA A 119 1.22 -11.64 -5.40
C ALA A 119 0.10 -10.89 -6.15
N PHE A 120 -0.72 -10.13 -5.44
CA PHE A 120 -1.80 -9.34 -6.05
C PHE A 120 -1.29 -8.20 -6.96
N LEU A 121 -0.11 -7.65 -6.66
CA LEU A 121 0.53 -6.61 -7.48
C LEU A 121 1.38 -7.15 -8.64
N THR A 122 1.50 -8.47 -8.76
CA THR A 122 2.28 -9.13 -9.83
C THR A 122 1.72 -8.83 -11.21
N PHE A 123 0.47 -9.20 -11.47
CA PHE A 123 -0.16 -8.95 -12.77
C PHE A 123 -0.25 -7.45 -13.12
N PRO A 124 -0.70 -6.56 -12.21
CA PRO A 124 -0.66 -5.12 -12.45
C PRO A 124 0.72 -4.59 -12.86
N GLY A 125 1.79 -5.05 -12.21
CA GLY A 125 3.14 -4.61 -12.50
C GLY A 125 3.69 -5.13 -13.82
N LEU A 126 3.49 -6.42 -14.12
CA LEU A 126 3.88 -7.01 -15.41
C LEU A 126 3.16 -6.30 -16.56
N ARG A 127 1.86 -6.06 -16.40
CA ARG A 127 1.04 -5.38 -17.40
C ARG A 127 1.46 -3.93 -17.60
N LEU A 128 1.80 -3.22 -16.52
CA LEU A 128 2.33 -1.87 -16.58
C LEU A 128 3.62 -1.80 -17.41
N ALA A 129 4.52 -2.77 -17.24
CA ALA A 129 5.76 -2.83 -18.01
C ALA A 129 5.50 -2.96 -19.52
N GLN A 130 4.56 -3.82 -19.89
CA GLN A 130 4.13 -3.96 -21.29
C GLN A 130 3.55 -2.65 -21.83
N MET A 131 2.61 -2.04 -21.10
CA MET A 131 2.01 -0.75 -21.50
C MET A 131 3.06 0.36 -21.62
N HIS A 132 4.09 0.35 -20.76
CA HIS A 132 5.18 1.31 -20.83
C HIS A 132 6.00 1.17 -22.11
N LEU A 133 6.39 -0.05 -22.49
CA LEU A 133 7.12 -0.31 -23.74
C LEU A 133 6.28 0.05 -24.96
N ASP A 134 5.00 -0.32 -24.96
CA ASP A 134 4.07 0.05 -26.02
C ASP A 134 3.91 1.57 -26.14
N ALA A 135 3.74 2.27 -25.02
CA ALA A 135 3.61 3.73 -24.99
C ALA A 135 4.90 4.44 -25.43
N LEU A 136 6.08 3.89 -25.10
CA LEU A 136 7.36 4.39 -25.58
C LEU A 136 7.47 4.30 -27.11
N SER A 137 7.05 3.17 -27.70
CA SER A 137 7.08 2.97 -29.16
C SER A 137 6.18 3.94 -29.93
N LEU A 138 5.13 4.45 -29.27
CA LEU A 138 4.13 5.35 -29.84
C LEU A 138 4.40 6.82 -29.54
N ALA A 139 5.37 7.15 -28.68
CA ALA A 139 5.62 8.53 -28.23
C ALA A 139 6.44 9.31 -29.27
N PRO A 140 5.89 10.35 -29.93
CA PRO A 140 6.60 11.08 -30.98
C PRO A 140 7.54 12.16 -30.44
N LYS A 141 7.30 12.66 -29.21
CA LYS A 141 8.00 13.80 -28.61
C LYS A 141 8.93 13.36 -27.49
N LYS A 142 10.17 13.90 -27.47
CA LYS A 142 11.17 13.63 -26.42
C LYS A 142 10.67 13.95 -25.00
N ILE A 143 9.89 15.03 -24.83
CA ILE A 143 9.32 15.41 -23.53
C ILE A 143 8.39 14.32 -23.00
N THR A 144 7.51 13.77 -23.85
CA THR A 144 6.60 12.70 -23.47
C THR A 144 7.36 11.43 -23.11
N GLN A 145 8.43 11.12 -23.84
CA GLN A 145 9.31 9.98 -23.53
C GLN A 145 10.00 10.14 -22.16
N THR A 146 10.56 11.31 -21.87
CA THR A 146 11.17 11.61 -20.56
C THR A 146 10.14 11.49 -19.43
N LEU A 147 8.94 12.06 -19.59
CA LEU A 147 7.86 11.94 -18.61
C LEU A 147 7.44 10.48 -18.39
N LEU A 148 7.43 9.67 -19.44
CA LEU A 148 7.08 8.25 -19.36
C LEU A 148 8.13 7.44 -18.58
N HIS A 149 9.43 7.76 -18.76
CA HIS A 149 10.51 7.17 -17.96
C HIS A 149 10.44 7.59 -16.50
N ILE A 150 10.20 8.88 -16.21
CA ILE A 150 10.01 9.35 -14.83
C ILE A 150 8.80 8.65 -14.19
N ASN A 151 7.70 8.51 -14.94
CA ASN A 151 6.53 7.78 -14.50
C ASN A 151 6.84 6.31 -14.18
N PHE A 152 7.63 5.63 -15.01
CA PHE A 152 8.05 4.25 -14.74
C PHE A 152 8.95 4.14 -13.50
N LEU A 153 9.88 5.09 -13.33
CA LEU A 153 10.82 5.14 -12.21
C LEU A 153 10.17 5.62 -10.90
N SER A 154 8.96 6.18 -10.94
CA SER A 154 8.29 6.75 -9.77
C SER A 154 8.23 5.83 -8.53
N PRO A 155 7.95 4.50 -8.63
CA PRO A 155 7.95 3.66 -7.44
C PRO A 155 9.35 3.44 -6.87
N LEU A 156 10.40 3.50 -7.71
CA LEU A 156 11.78 3.49 -7.22
C LEU A 156 12.06 4.76 -6.43
N LEU A 157 11.71 5.93 -6.97
CA LEU A 157 11.87 7.20 -6.25
C LEU A 157 11.20 7.12 -4.89
N MET A 158 9.94 6.64 -4.82
CA MET A 158 9.25 6.40 -3.55
C MET A 158 10.05 5.47 -2.62
N VAL A 159 10.58 4.35 -3.09
CA VAL A 159 11.39 3.43 -2.27
C VAL A 159 12.64 4.10 -1.69
N LEU A 160 13.30 4.97 -2.47
CA LEU A 160 14.54 5.64 -2.05
C LEU A 160 14.31 6.66 -0.92
N LEU A 161 13.10 7.22 -0.78
CA LEU A 161 12.77 8.20 0.27
C LEU A 161 12.82 7.65 1.71
N TRP A 162 12.89 6.33 1.90
CA TRP A 162 13.02 5.69 3.23
C TRP A 162 14.39 5.07 3.47
N VAL A 163 15.32 5.20 2.51
CA VAL A 163 16.68 4.68 2.63
C VAL A 163 17.53 5.68 3.41
N LYS A 164 18.01 5.26 4.61
CA LYS A 164 18.83 6.08 5.53
C LYS A 164 19.99 6.80 4.85
N PRO A 165 20.89 6.12 4.11
CA PRO A 165 22.06 6.78 3.54
C PRO A 165 21.72 7.83 2.46
N ILE A 166 20.56 7.72 1.82
CA ILE A 166 20.12 8.71 0.83
C ILE A 166 19.50 9.92 1.53
N THR A 167 18.79 9.67 2.63
CA THR A 167 18.00 10.69 3.31
C THR A 167 18.84 11.43 4.35
N LYS A 168 19.46 10.71 5.30
CA LYS A 168 20.20 11.32 6.40
C LYS A 168 21.58 11.81 5.96
N ASP A 169 22.36 10.96 5.31
CA ASP A 169 23.76 11.28 5.00
C ASP A 169 23.91 12.31 3.86
N TYR A 170 22.88 12.47 3.01
CA TYR A 170 22.91 13.43 1.89
C TYR A 170 22.08 14.69 2.13
N ILE A 171 20.91 14.59 2.79
CA ILE A 171 19.98 15.72 2.98
C ILE A 171 20.09 16.34 4.38
N MET A 172 20.25 15.53 5.44
CA MET A 172 20.33 16.05 6.82
C MET A 172 21.74 16.40 7.27
N THR A 173 22.77 15.69 6.81
CA THR A 173 24.18 15.99 7.12
C THR A 173 25.04 15.85 5.88
N PRO A 174 24.90 16.73 4.87
CA PRO A 174 25.79 16.70 3.73
C PRO A 174 27.24 16.85 4.23
N PRO A 175 28.19 16.00 3.82
CA PRO A 175 29.60 16.14 4.17
C PRO A 175 30.22 17.28 3.34
N LEU A 176 29.68 18.49 3.49
CA LEU A 176 30.14 19.70 2.82
C LEU A 176 31.05 20.50 3.76
N GLY A 177 32.20 19.91 4.11
CA GLY A 177 33.26 20.59 4.87
C GLY A 177 33.24 20.35 6.39
N LYS A 178 33.82 21.30 7.15
CA LYS A 178 34.09 21.19 8.60
C LYS A 178 32.91 21.57 9.51
N GLU A 179 31.76 21.98 8.94
CA GLU A 179 30.55 22.31 9.71
C GLU A 179 29.33 21.59 9.12
N THR A 180 28.75 20.68 9.91
CA THR A 180 27.50 19.99 9.56
C THR A 180 26.32 20.88 9.96
N VAL A 181 25.92 21.79 9.07
CA VAL A 181 24.67 22.53 9.25
C VAL A 181 23.52 21.65 8.75
N PRO A 182 22.55 21.28 9.61
CA PRO A 182 21.41 20.49 9.18
C PRO A 182 20.56 21.30 8.20
N LEU A 183 20.51 20.89 6.93
CA LEU A 183 19.81 21.61 5.86
C LEU A 183 18.29 21.64 6.10
N MET A 184 17.75 20.68 6.86
CA MET A 184 16.32 20.46 7.03
C MET A 184 16.01 19.74 8.36
N SER A 185 14.94 20.15 9.05
CA SER A 185 14.43 19.48 10.26
C SER A 185 13.72 18.17 9.92
N GLU A 186 13.72 17.19 10.84
CA GLU A 186 13.06 15.89 10.68
C GLU A 186 11.58 16.01 10.31
N ALA A 187 10.87 16.96 10.93
CA ALA A 187 9.45 17.19 10.66
C ALA A 187 9.19 17.73 9.25
N THR A 188 10.06 18.60 8.74
CA THR A 188 9.94 19.14 7.39
C THR A 188 10.20 18.03 6.37
N PHE A 189 11.17 17.15 6.63
CA PHE A 189 11.50 16.06 5.71
C PHE A 189 10.36 15.03 5.61
N ASP A 190 9.74 14.67 6.73
CA ASP A 190 8.57 13.80 6.72
C ASP A 190 7.38 14.41 5.96
N THR A 191 7.20 15.73 6.05
CA THR A 191 6.18 16.47 5.28
C THR A 191 6.49 16.45 3.77
N LEU A 192 7.75 16.71 3.40
CA LEU A 192 8.22 16.67 2.02
C LEU A 192 8.04 15.27 1.41
N ARG A 193 8.33 14.22 2.17
CA ARG A 193 8.14 12.83 1.75
C ARG A 193 6.70 12.56 1.34
N LEU A 194 5.72 13.00 2.14
CA LEU A 194 4.29 12.87 1.82
C LEU A 194 3.93 13.63 0.53
N TRP A 195 4.41 14.86 0.37
CA TRP A 195 4.18 15.65 -0.83
C TRP A 195 4.77 15.02 -2.09
N ILE A 196 6.00 14.51 -2.02
CA ILE A 196 6.65 13.83 -3.15
C ILE A 196 5.81 12.62 -3.59
N ILE A 197 5.32 11.82 -2.65
CA ILE A 197 4.49 10.65 -2.97
C ILE A 197 3.19 11.09 -3.69
N ILE A 198 2.52 12.13 -3.19
CA ILE A 198 1.29 12.66 -3.80
C ILE A 198 1.56 13.17 -5.21
N VAL A 199 2.64 13.93 -5.42
CA VAL A 199 3.04 14.44 -6.73
C VAL A 199 3.36 13.31 -7.70
N LEU A 200 4.08 12.27 -7.26
CA LEU A 200 4.37 11.10 -8.08
C LEU A 200 3.10 10.32 -8.41
N CYS A 201 2.16 10.16 -7.48
CA CYS A 201 0.83 9.58 -7.75
C CYS A 201 0.04 10.40 -8.79
N ALA A 202 0.03 11.73 -8.66
CA ALA A 202 -0.63 12.62 -9.60
C ALA A 202 -0.01 12.54 -11.01
N LEU A 203 1.32 12.50 -11.09
CA LEU A 203 2.04 12.28 -12.36
C LEU A 203 1.60 10.97 -13.02
N ARG A 204 1.46 9.89 -12.25
CA ARG A 204 0.99 8.60 -12.79
C ARG A 204 -0.44 8.66 -13.29
N LEU A 205 -1.35 9.31 -12.56
CA LEU A 205 -2.73 9.51 -13.03
C LEU A 205 -2.77 10.35 -14.31
N ALA A 206 -1.93 11.39 -14.43
CA ALA A 206 -1.84 12.20 -15.64
C ALA A 206 -1.34 11.39 -16.85
N MET A 207 -0.40 10.47 -16.64
CA MET A 207 0.15 9.60 -17.70
C MET A 207 -0.74 8.39 -18.02
N MET A 208 -1.79 8.13 -17.25
CA MET A 208 -2.72 7.01 -17.46
C MET A 208 -3.28 6.97 -18.88
N ARG A 209 -3.69 8.13 -19.42
CA ARG A 209 -4.28 8.21 -20.77
C ARG A 209 -3.33 7.66 -21.84
N ASN A 210 -2.03 7.94 -21.72
CA ASN A 210 -1.03 7.49 -22.68
C ASN A 210 -0.84 5.97 -22.62
N HIS A 211 -0.81 5.40 -21.41
CA HIS A 211 -0.70 3.94 -21.22
C HIS A 211 -1.95 3.19 -21.72
N LEU A 212 -3.14 3.71 -21.44
CA LEU A 212 -4.39 3.11 -21.94
C LEU A 212 -4.51 3.23 -23.46
N GLN A 213 -4.10 4.36 -24.04
CA GLN A 213 -4.08 4.52 -25.49
C GLN A 213 -3.12 3.53 -26.15
N ALA A 214 -1.94 3.32 -25.56
CA ALA A 214 -0.98 2.33 -26.04
C ALA A 214 -1.57 0.91 -26.01
N TYR A 215 -2.33 0.59 -24.97
CA TYR A 215 -3.07 -0.67 -24.91
C TYR A 215 -4.17 -0.78 -25.98
N LEU A 216 -4.96 0.27 -26.22
CA LEU A 216 -5.98 0.27 -27.28
C LEU A 216 -5.37 0.05 -28.67
N ASN A 217 -4.18 0.60 -28.91
CA ASN A 217 -3.45 0.42 -30.15
C ASN A 217 -2.96 -1.02 -30.34
N LEU A 218 -3.03 -1.89 -29.33
CA LEU A 218 -2.75 -3.32 -29.47
C LEU A 218 -3.71 -3.98 -30.47
N ALA A 219 -4.99 -3.58 -30.49
CA ALA A 219 -5.95 -4.09 -31.47
C ALA A 219 -5.49 -3.80 -32.89
N GLN A 220 -4.97 -2.59 -33.14
CA GLN A 220 -4.43 -2.20 -34.44
C GLN A 220 -3.20 -3.06 -34.80
N LYS A 221 -2.25 -3.26 -33.87
CA LYS A 221 -1.07 -4.11 -34.09
C LYS A 221 -1.47 -5.54 -34.46
N CYS A 222 -2.43 -6.13 -33.75
CA CYS A 222 -2.91 -7.48 -34.03
C CYS A 222 -3.58 -7.57 -35.41
N VAL A 223 -4.38 -6.57 -35.80
CA VAL A 223 -4.98 -6.50 -37.16
C VAL A 223 -3.88 -6.43 -38.23
N ASP A 224 -2.86 -5.61 -38.02
CA ASP A 224 -1.76 -5.44 -38.97
C ASP A 224 -0.84 -6.66 -39.05
N GLN A 225 -0.74 -7.44 -37.96
CA GLN A 225 -0.06 -8.73 -37.95
C GLN A 225 -0.87 -9.78 -38.73
N MET A 226 -2.17 -9.87 -38.49
CA MET A 226 -3.05 -10.77 -39.23
C MET A 226 -3.01 -10.49 -40.73
N LYS A 227 -2.96 -9.23 -41.17
CA LYS A 227 -2.80 -8.89 -42.61
C LYS A 227 -1.54 -9.49 -43.25
N LYS A 228 -0.50 -9.79 -42.47
CA LYS A 228 0.77 -10.36 -42.95
C LYS A 228 0.79 -11.88 -42.94
N GLU A 229 -0.11 -12.52 -42.20
CA GLU A 229 -0.21 -13.98 -42.12
C GLU A 229 -0.92 -14.52 -43.37
N VAL A 230 -0.31 -15.52 -44.02
CA VAL A 230 -0.84 -16.13 -45.24
C VAL A 230 -1.94 -17.11 -44.84
N GLY A 231 -3.19 -16.68 -44.91
CA GLY A 231 -4.35 -17.52 -44.57
C GLY A 231 -5.68 -16.81 -44.75
N ARG A 232 -6.77 -17.59 -44.84
CA ARG A 232 -8.12 -17.04 -44.89
C ARG A 232 -8.55 -16.63 -43.49
N ILE A 233 -8.40 -15.36 -43.14
CA ILE A 233 -8.81 -14.83 -41.84
C ILE A 233 -10.33 -14.66 -41.82
N SER A 234 -10.97 -15.27 -40.82
CA SER A 234 -12.41 -15.08 -40.61
C SER A 234 -12.69 -13.69 -40.08
N THR A 235 -13.64 -12.97 -40.69
CA THR A 235 -14.10 -11.65 -40.20
C THR A 235 -14.63 -11.73 -38.77
N VAL A 236 -15.17 -12.88 -38.36
CA VAL A 236 -15.67 -13.15 -37.01
C VAL A 236 -14.52 -13.23 -35.99
N GLU A 237 -13.38 -13.81 -36.37
CA GLU A 237 -12.20 -13.90 -35.50
C GLU A 237 -11.57 -12.52 -35.29
N LEU A 238 -11.50 -11.72 -36.35
CA LEU A 238 -11.04 -10.34 -36.29
C LEU A 238 -11.92 -9.50 -35.35
N GLN A 239 -13.25 -9.58 -35.51
CA GLN A 239 -14.20 -8.88 -34.64
C GLN A 239 -14.08 -9.32 -33.18
N LYS A 240 -13.96 -10.63 -32.92
CA LYS A 240 -13.77 -11.17 -31.56
C LYS A 240 -12.47 -10.68 -30.93
N MET A 241 -11.38 -10.61 -31.68
CA MET A 241 -10.09 -10.14 -31.18
C MET A 241 -10.13 -8.65 -30.82
N VAL A 242 -10.68 -7.81 -31.69
CA VAL A 242 -10.85 -6.37 -31.43
C VAL A 242 -11.78 -6.13 -30.24
N ALA A 243 -12.93 -6.80 -30.20
CA ALA A 243 -13.89 -6.68 -29.09
C ALA A 243 -13.27 -7.08 -27.74
N ARG A 244 -12.46 -8.15 -27.71
CA ARG A 244 -11.75 -8.59 -26.50
C ARG A 244 -10.86 -7.49 -25.92
N VAL A 245 -10.09 -6.79 -26.77
CA VAL A 245 -9.23 -5.68 -26.33
C VAL A 245 -10.05 -4.56 -25.70
N PHE A 246 -11.19 -4.18 -26.30
CA PHE A 246 -12.06 -3.14 -25.75
C PHE A 246 -12.71 -3.53 -24.42
N TYR A 247 -13.28 -4.73 -24.30
CA TYR A 247 -13.89 -5.19 -23.04
C TYR A 247 -12.85 -5.30 -21.92
N TYR A 248 -11.62 -5.69 -22.25
CA TYR A 248 -10.54 -5.84 -21.29
C TYR A 248 -9.89 -4.50 -20.87
N LEU A 249 -10.16 -3.40 -21.59
CA LEU A 249 -9.66 -2.07 -21.26
C LEU A 249 -10.06 -1.64 -19.84
N CYS A 250 -11.30 -1.89 -19.42
CA CYS A 250 -11.78 -1.54 -18.09
C CYS A 250 -11.01 -2.28 -16.99
N VAL A 251 -10.72 -3.57 -17.22
CA VAL A 251 -9.92 -4.39 -16.30
C VAL A 251 -8.51 -3.82 -16.17
N ILE A 252 -7.91 -3.43 -17.29
CA ILE A 252 -6.58 -2.82 -17.32
C ILE A 252 -6.54 -1.45 -16.64
N ALA A 253 -7.54 -0.60 -16.90
CA ALA A 253 -7.67 0.69 -16.24
C ALA A 253 -7.72 0.50 -14.72
N LEU A 254 -8.46 -0.51 -14.27
CA LEU A 254 -8.55 -0.85 -12.85
C LEU A 254 -7.23 -1.37 -12.28
N GLN A 255 -6.50 -2.21 -13.01
CA GLN A 255 -5.16 -2.68 -12.62
C GLN A 255 -4.13 -1.56 -12.54
N TYR A 256 -4.27 -0.51 -13.37
CA TYR A 256 -3.42 0.67 -13.31
C TYR A 256 -3.76 1.56 -12.10
N VAL A 257 -5.05 1.82 -11.87
CA VAL A 257 -5.53 2.77 -10.84
C VAL A 257 -5.49 2.16 -9.44
N ALA A 258 -5.82 0.88 -9.28
CA ALA A 258 -5.94 0.23 -7.97
C ALA A 258 -4.66 0.37 -7.11
N PRO A 259 -3.45 0.03 -7.60
CA PRO A 259 -2.24 0.20 -6.80
C PRO A 259 -1.92 1.67 -6.46
N LEU A 260 -2.32 2.61 -7.33
CA LEU A 260 -2.13 4.05 -7.08
C LEU A 260 -3.03 4.57 -5.98
N VAL A 261 -4.31 4.20 -6.03
CA VAL A 261 -5.26 4.58 -4.98
C VAL A 261 -4.87 3.92 -3.67
N MET A 262 -4.39 2.67 -3.70
CA MET A 262 -3.89 2.00 -2.51
C MET A 262 -2.70 2.75 -1.89
N LEU A 263 -1.73 3.15 -2.71
CA LEU A 263 -0.54 3.87 -2.25
C LEU A 263 -0.88 5.29 -1.74
N LEU A 264 -1.74 6.01 -2.45
CA LEU A 264 -2.23 7.33 -2.03
C LEU A 264 -2.97 7.22 -0.68
N HIS A 265 -3.85 6.22 -0.55
CA HIS A 265 -4.62 6.01 0.67
C HIS A 265 -3.74 5.59 1.85
N MET A 266 -2.73 4.74 1.64
CA MET A 266 -1.74 4.41 2.67
C MET A 266 -0.94 5.65 3.11
N THR A 267 -0.63 6.55 2.18
CA THR A 267 0.07 7.82 2.46
C THR A 267 -0.82 8.78 3.27
N LEU A 268 -2.11 8.88 2.93
CA LEU A 268 -3.07 9.68 3.70
C LEU A 268 -3.31 9.09 5.09
N LEU A 269 -3.41 7.75 5.20
CA LEU A 269 -3.48 7.05 6.48
C LEU A 269 -2.25 7.35 7.34
N LEU A 270 -1.05 7.27 6.74
CA LEU A 270 0.21 7.57 7.41
C LEU A 270 0.20 9.00 7.95
N LYS A 271 -0.32 9.96 7.19
CA LYS A 271 -0.51 11.34 7.66
C LYS A 271 -1.48 11.41 8.85
N THR A 272 -2.65 10.80 8.75
CA THR A 272 -3.72 10.93 9.75
C THR A 272 -3.44 10.19 11.06
N LEU A 273 -2.81 9.02 10.99
CA LEU A 273 -2.55 8.15 12.13
C LEU A 273 -1.13 8.31 12.70
N GLY A 274 -0.19 8.79 11.87
CA GLY A 274 1.20 9.06 12.26
C GLY A 274 1.45 10.47 12.78
N ASN A 275 0.40 11.30 12.94
CA ASN A 275 0.46 12.68 13.42
C ASN A 275 1.43 13.59 12.62
N TYR A 276 1.53 13.37 11.30
CA TYR A 276 2.32 14.25 10.45
C TYR A 276 1.57 15.56 10.14
N SER A 277 2.27 16.68 10.23
CA SER A 277 1.75 17.98 9.79
C SER A 277 1.86 18.12 8.26
N TRP A 278 0.99 18.95 7.66
CA TRP A 278 1.11 19.32 6.24
C TRP A 278 2.14 20.43 6.00
N GLY A 279 2.65 21.07 7.07
CA GLY A 279 3.62 22.17 7.01
C GLY A 279 3.06 23.49 6.46
N ILE A 280 1.75 23.56 6.17
CA ILE A 280 1.08 24.75 5.60
C ILE A 280 0.61 25.72 6.70
N TYR A 281 0.46 25.25 7.93
CA TYR A 281 0.17 26.09 9.09
C TYR A 281 1.29 25.92 10.12
N PRO A 282 1.82 27.01 10.72
CA PRO A 282 2.58 26.86 11.95
C PRO A 282 1.64 26.22 12.98
N ASP A 283 2.11 25.17 13.65
CA ASP A 283 1.36 24.45 14.69
C ASP A 283 1.03 25.42 15.83
N SER A 284 -0.08 26.15 15.71
CA SER A 284 -0.70 26.84 16.83
C SER A 284 -1.36 25.76 17.68
N ALA A 285 -0.69 25.42 18.78
CA ALA A 285 -1.19 24.80 19.99
C ALA A 285 -2.67 24.37 19.91
N SER A 286 -2.91 23.10 19.61
CA SER A 286 -4.15 22.41 19.96
C SER A 286 -3.92 21.53 21.19
N ASP A 287 -3.19 22.07 22.17
CA ASP A 287 -3.53 21.82 23.57
C ASP A 287 -4.69 22.74 23.92
N CYS A 288 -5.65 22.23 24.71
CA CYS A 288 -6.87 22.87 25.23
C CYS A 288 -8.18 22.44 24.55
N LEU A 289 -8.62 21.22 24.86
CA LEU A 289 -10.02 21.01 25.30
C LEU A 289 -10.01 20.16 26.58
N ALA A 290 -9.49 20.78 27.65
CA ALA A 290 -9.98 20.49 28.99
C ALA A 290 -11.31 21.23 29.13
N GLU A 291 -12.43 20.58 28.81
CA GLU A 291 -13.75 21.05 29.22
C GLU A 291 -14.09 20.39 30.56
N ASN A 292 -13.47 20.91 31.62
CA ASN A 292 -14.02 20.82 32.95
C ASN A 292 -15.12 21.88 33.05
N SER A 293 -16.38 21.48 33.12
CA SER A 293 -17.39 22.27 33.83
C SER A 293 -18.40 21.35 34.53
N PRO A 294 -18.72 21.62 35.80
CA PRO A 294 -19.55 20.76 36.64
C PRO A 294 -21.05 21.10 36.54
N LEU A 295 -21.85 20.13 37.03
CA LEU A 295 -23.21 20.26 37.58
C LEU A 295 -24.40 20.10 36.63
N SER A 296 -25.19 19.03 36.84
CA SER A 296 -26.56 19.12 37.41
C SER A 296 -27.28 17.75 37.48
N LYS A 297 -27.71 17.39 38.69
CA LYS A 297 -28.69 16.33 38.96
C LYS A 297 -30.04 16.71 38.36
N SER A 298 -30.73 15.79 37.69
CA SER A 298 -32.21 15.76 37.69
C SER A 298 -32.78 14.52 36.97
N VAL A 299 -33.43 13.68 37.79
CA VAL A 299 -34.70 12.98 37.55
C VAL A 299 -34.73 11.71 36.69
N ASN A 300 -35.24 10.68 37.36
CA ASN A 300 -35.56 9.32 36.92
C ASN A 300 -36.41 9.23 35.65
N SER A 301 -36.07 8.26 34.81
CA SER A 301 -37.04 7.54 33.97
C SER A 301 -36.54 6.12 33.76
N GLU A 302 -37.24 5.14 34.32
CA GLU A 302 -37.01 3.71 34.10
C GLU A 302 -37.16 3.35 32.61
N PRO A 303 -36.27 2.53 32.02
CA PRO A 303 -36.57 1.87 30.77
C PRO A 303 -36.98 0.41 31.03
N SER A 304 -38.15 0.06 30.51
CA SER A 304 -38.61 -1.29 30.29
C SER A 304 -37.58 -2.15 29.54
N SER A 305 -37.51 -3.40 29.98
CA SER A 305 -36.63 -4.48 29.54
C SER A 305 -36.75 -4.83 28.05
N ASP A 306 -35.78 -4.43 27.23
CA ASP A 306 -35.01 -5.29 26.29
C ASP A 306 -33.95 -4.46 25.52
N ASP A 307 -34.21 -3.16 25.30
CA ASP A 307 -33.33 -2.23 24.57
C ASP A 307 -32.09 -1.77 25.39
N GLY A 308 -32.18 -1.91 26.72
CA GLY A 308 -31.10 -1.57 27.66
C GLY A 308 -29.89 -2.50 27.58
N LYS A 309 -30.08 -3.79 27.28
CA LYS A 309 -28.97 -4.74 27.16
C LYS A 309 -28.12 -4.44 25.92
N MET A 310 -28.73 -4.19 24.77
CA MET A 310 -27.99 -3.85 23.55
C MET A 310 -27.22 -2.53 23.70
N LYS A 311 -27.84 -1.51 24.31
CA LYS A 311 -27.14 -0.24 24.60
C LYS A 311 -26.01 -0.41 25.61
N LEU A 312 -26.20 -1.19 26.67
CA LEU A 312 -25.17 -1.45 27.68
C LEU A 312 -24.01 -2.28 27.11
N THR A 313 -24.29 -3.29 26.29
CA THR A 313 -23.26 -4.04 25.55
C THR A 313 -22.56 -3.16 24.51
N VAL A 314 -23.26 -2.26 23.81
CA VAL A 314 -22.63 -1.30 22.88
C VAL A 314 -21.77 -0.29 23.64
N LEU A 315 -22.17 0.14 24.84
CA LEU A 315 -21.40 1.06 25.67
C LEU A 315 -20.17 0.39 26.26
N GLU A 316 -20.29 -0.84 26.79
CA GLU A 316 -19.18 -1.67 27.22
C GLU A 316 -18.24 -2.01 26.05
N LEU A 317 -18.79 -2.31 24.88
CA LEU A 317 -18.00 -2.56 23.68
C LEU A 317 -17.34 -1.26 23.19
N THR A 318 -17.98 -0.10 23.30
CA THR A 318 -17.38 1.21 22.98
C THR A 318 -16.29 1.58 23.98
N MET A 319 -16.45 1.28 25.26
CA MET A 319 -15.42 1.49 26.28
C MET A 319 -14.26 0.51 26.11
N ALA A 320 -14.55 -0.77 25.82
CA ALA A 320 -13.54 -1.78 25.48
C ALA A 320 -12.80 -1.40 24.20
N LEU A 321 -13.49 -0.90 23.17
CA LEU A 321 -12.91 -0.37 21.93
C LEU A 321 -12.07 0.89 22.18
N GLY A 322 -12.53 1.78 23.06
CA GLY A 322 -11.77 2.97 23.48
C GLY A 322 -10.49 2.59 24.21
N SER A 323 -10.56 1.55 25.05
CA SER A 323 -9.40 1.01 25.77
C SER A 323 -8.44 0.24 24.84
N LEU A 324 -8.95 -0.44 23.81
CA LEU A 324 -8.15 -1.12 22.78
C LEU A 324 -7.43 -0.11 21.88
N LYS A 325 -8.09 1.02 21.57
CA LYS A 325 -7.48 2.13 20.82
C LYS A 325 -6.26 2.72 21.54
N ASN A 326 -6.22 2.67 22.88
CA ASN A 326 -5.05 3.12 23.65
C ASN A 326 -3.84 2.18 23.53
N ILE A 327 -4.03 0.91 23.12
CA ILE A 327 -2.93 -0.01 22.83
C ILE A 327 -2.30 0.33 21.46
N PHE A 328 -3.12 0.81 20.52
CA PHE A 328 -2.68 1.22 19.19
C PHE A 328 -2.11 2.64 19.18
N THR A 329 -0.83 2.76 19.56
CA THR A 329 -0.15 4.04 19.57
C THR A 329 0.11 4.56 18.15
N PRO A 330 0.16 5.90 17.96
CA PRO A 330 0.50 6.50 16.66
C PRO A 330 1.90 6.06 16.17
N LEU A 331 2.77 5.64 17.09
CA LEU A 331 4.11 5.15 16.78
C LEU A 331 4.07 3.81 16.03
N LEU A 332 3.18 2.88 16.42
CA LEU A 332 2.95 1.63 15.70
C LEU A 332 2.42 1.88 14.29
N PHE A 333 1.42 2.76 14.14
CA PHE A 333 0.86 3.09 12.83
C PHE A 333 1.87 3.80 11.94
N ARG A 334 2.71 4.69 12.49
CA ARG A 334 3.81 5.32 11.75
C ARG A 334 4.77 4.27 11.19
N GLY A 335 5.16 3.29 12.01
CA GLY A 335 6.02 2.18 11.62
C GLY A 335 5.41 1.29 10.53
N LEU A 336 4.20 0.80 10.79
CA LEU A 336 3.52 -0.15 9.92
C LEU A 336 3.11 0.48 8.59
N LEU A 337 2.52 1.68 8.59
CA LEU A 337 2.06 2.34 7.37
C LEU A 337 3.22 2.84 6.51
N SER A 338 4.33 3.30 7.12
CA SER A 338 5.55 3.64 6.38
C SER A 338 6.11 2.41 5.68
N PHE A 339 6.23 1.30 6.41
CA PHE A 339 6.70 0.03 5.84
C PHE A 339 5.77 -0.48 4.73
N LEU A 340 4.45 -0.47 4.92
CA LEU A 340 3.50 -0.91 3.91
C LEU A 340 3.51 -0.02 2.67
N THR A 341 3.60 1.30 2.83
CA THR A 341 3.70 2.25 1.70
C THR A 341 4.96 1.97 0.89
N TRP A 342 6.09 1.82 1.56
CA TRP A 342 7.35 1.46 0.95
C TRP A 342 7.30 0.07 0.27
N TRP A 343 6.67 -0.91 0.92
CA TRP A 343 6.53 -2.26 0.40
C TRP A 343 5.71 -2.31 -0.89
N ILE A 344 4.57 -1.61 -0.93
CA ILE A 344 3.73 -1.50 -2.13
C ILE A 344 4.54 -0.90 -3.28
N ALA A 345 5.29 0.19 -3.03
CA ALA A 345 6.14 0.81 -4.04
C ALA A 345 7.25 -0.15 -4.52
N ALA A 346 7.90 -0.87 -3.60
CA ALA A 346 8.94 -1.84 -3.91
C ALA A 346 8.41 -3.05 -4.69
N CYS A 347 7.20 -3.53 -4.38
CA CYS A 347 6.50 -4.54 -5.16
C CYS A 347 6.23 -4.04 -6.57
N LEU A 348 5.62 -2.86 -6.72
CA LEU A 348 5.34 -2.27 -8.03
C LEU A 348 6.58 -2.08 -8.87
N PHE A 349 7.69 -1.61 -8.29
CA PHE A 349 8.95 -1.48 -9.00
C PHE A 349 9.49 -2.85 -9.44
N SER A 350 9.56 -3.80 -8.51
CA SER A 350 10.12 -5.13 -8.78
C SER A 350 9.34 -5.87 -9.86
N THR A 351 8.00 -5.91 -9.77
CA THR A 351 7.15 -6.58 -10.76
C THR A 351 7.23 -5.91 -12.13
N SER A 352 7.30 -4.57 -12.17
CA SER A 352 7.47 -3.83 -13.42
C SER A 352 8.83 -4.08 -14.06
N LEU A 353 9.89 -4.22 -13.27
CA LEU A 353 11.23 -4.53 -13.75
C LEU A 353 11.28 -5.95 -14.34
N PHE A 354 10.73 -6.94 -13.65
CA PHE A 354 10.57 -8.29 -14.20
C PHE A 354 9.74 -8.29 -15.48
N GLY A 355 8.69 -7.47 -15.54
CA GLY A 355 7.86 -7.33 -16.76
C GLY A 355 8.65 -6.77 -17.94
N LEU A 356 9.54 -5.80 -17.70
CA LEU A 356 10.44 -5.27 -18.74
C LEU A 356 11.41 -6.34 -19.23
N PHE A 357 12.07 -7.05 -18.31
CA PHE A 357 12.98 -8.13 -18.65
C PHE A 357 12.27 -9.23 -19.45
N TYR A 358 11.07 -9.63 -19.03
CA TYR A 358 10.27 -10.62 -19.74
C TYR A 358 9.98 -10.18 -21.17
N HIS A 359 9.50 -8.95 -21.39
CA HIS A 359 9.12 -8.48 -22.71
C HIS A 359 10.32 -8.22 -23.64
N GLN A 360 11.45 -7.77 -23.08
CA GLN A 360 12.65 -7.46 -23.87
C GLN A 360 13.45 -8.71 -24.26
N TYR A 361 13.48 -9.74 -23.41
CA TYR A 361 14.33 -10.92 -23.64
C TYR A 361 13.58 -12.17 -24.09
N LEU A 362 12.33 -12.36 -23.68
CA LEU A 362 11.57 -13.58 -24.00
C LEU A 362 10.58 -13.40 -25.14
N THR A 363 10.24 -12.16 -25.51
CA THR A 363 9.29 -11.87 -26.60
C THR A 363 9.97 -11.28 -27.84
N ALA A 364 11.21 -10.80 -27.71
CA ALA A 364 12.03 -10.34 -28.82
C ALA A 364 13.07 -11.39 -29.29
N ALA A 365 13.26 -12.47 -28.51
CA ALA A 365 13.94 -13.70 -28.92
C ALA A 365 12.90 -14.69 -29.45
#